data_AF-A0AAV5Y4U8-F1
#
_entry.id   AF-A0AAV5Y4U8-F1
#
_cell.length_a   1.000
_cell.length_b   1.000
_cell.length_c   1.000
_cell.angle_alpha   90.00
_cell.angle_beta   90.00
_cell.angle_gamma   90.00
#
_symmetry.space_group_name_H-M   'P 1'
#
loop_
_entity.id
_entity.type
_entity.pdbx_description
1 polymer ?
#
loop_
_entity_poly.entity_id
_entity_poly.type
_entity_poly.pdbx_seq_one_letter_code
_entity_poly.pdbx_strand_id
1 'polypeptide(L)'
;MSVGNQKIARALFDAQAVAIPPAPAGSQSKALSLDEIAAQKQNGTAWGQVFSAMKARGLLIEKNLGQVVSRYEHQHGAGITADSKGKVAER
;
A
#
# COMPACT_ATOMS: atom_id res chain seq x y z
N MET A 1 7.71 -13.66 -11.21
CA MET A 1 6.34 -13.23 -10.82
C MET A 1 5.69 -12.51 -11.99
N SER A 2 4.40 -12.75 -12.28
CA SER A 2 3.69 -11.99 -13.33
C SER A 2 3.51 -10.52 -12.95
N VAL A 3 3.45 -9.62 -13.94
CA VAL A 3 3.32 -8.16 -13.76
C VAL A 3 2.12 -7.78 -12.88
N GLY A 4 0.95 -8.43 -13.07
CA GLY A 4 -0.23 -8.17 -12.24
C GLY A 4 -0.03 -8.52 -10.76
N ASN A 5 0.82 -9.50 -10.45
CA ASN A 5 1.14 -9.86 -9.07
C ASN A 5 2.06 -8.83 -8.43
N GLN A 6 3.01 -8.26 -9.17
CA GLN A 6 3.87 -7.20 -8.65
C GLN A 6 3.07 -5.92 -8.36
N LYS A 7 2.11 -5.56 -9.22
CA LYS A 7 1.21 -4.42 -8.98
C LYS A 7 0.45 -4.55 -7.66
N ILE A 8 -0.14 -5.72 -7.40
CA ILE A 8 -0.91 -5.93 -6.17
C ILE A 8 0.01 -5.93 -4.93
N ALA A 9 1.19 -6.55 -5.03
CA ALA A 9 2.18 -6.51 -3.94
C ALA A 9 2.57 -5.07 -3.58
N ARG A 10 2.81 -4.22 -4.61
CA ARG A 10 3.15 -2.81 -4.42
C ARG A 10 1.99 -2.02 -3.85
N ALA A 11 0.76 -2.26 -4.32
CA ALA A 11 -0.44 -1.61 -3.83
C ALA A 11 -0.67 -1.88 -2.33
N LEU A 12 -0.50 -3.14 -1.90
CA LEU A 12 -0.60 -3.54 -0.49
C LEU A 12 0.49 -2.87 0.36
N PHE A 13 1.72 -2.82 -0.13
CA PHE A 13 2.85 -2.15 0.52
C PHE A 13 2.63 -0.62 0.67
N ASP A 14 2.01 0.01 -0.32
CA ASP A 14 1.69 1.43 -0.26
C ASP A 14 0.54 1.70 0.72
N ALA A 15 -0.51 0.88 0.67
CA ALA A 15 -1.67 1.01 1.55
C ALA A 15 -1.31 0.86 3.04
N GLN A 16 -0.32 0.05 3.39
CA GLN A 16 0.17 -0.03 4.78
C GLN A 16 0.94 1.22 5.21
N ALA A 17 1.65 1.90 4.29
CA ALA A 17 2.39 3.12 4.61
C ALA A 17 1.46 4.29 4.94
N VAL A 18 0.22 4.26 4.43
CA VAL A 18 -0.83 5.22 4.80
C VAL A 18 -1.54 4.78 6.08
N ALA A 19 -1.82 3.49 6.22
CA ALA A 19 -2.54 2.94 7.38
C ALA A 19 -1.75 3.12 8.69
N ILE A 20 -0.43 3.00 8.62
CA ILE A 20 0.46 3.17 9.76
C ILE A 20 0.90 4.64 9.75
N PRO A 21 0.46 5.48 10.71
CA PRO A 21 0.97 6.85 10.80
C PRO A 21 2.50 6.80 10.94
N PRO A 22 3.24 7.79 10.42
CA PRO A 22 4.69 7.81 10.51
C PRO A 22 5.09 7.75 11.98
N ALA A 23 5.46 6.56 12.44
CA ALA A 23 6.00 6.36 13.77
C ALA A 23 7.36 7.06 13.82
N PRO A 24 7.74 7.68 14.95
CA PRO A 24 9.01 8.37 15.09
C PRO A 24 10.15 7.43 14.65
N ALA A 25 11.09 7.99 13.88
CA ALA A 25 12.23 7.30 13.29
C ALA A 25 12.92 6.41 14.34
N GLY A 26 12.72 5.09 14.24
CA GLY A 26 13.19 4.11 15.22
C GLY A 26 12.17 3.05 15.60
N SER A 27 10.87 3.28 15.35
CA SER A 27 9.87 2.23 15.49
C SER A 27 9.78 1.42 14.19
N GLN A 28 10.38 0.22 14.17
CA GLN A 28 10.17 -0.77 13.12
C GLN A 28 8.73 -1.30 13.20
N SER A 29 7.77 -0.46 12.84
CA SER A 29 6.35 -0.73 12.99
C SER A 29 5.87 -1.72 11.94
N LYS A 30 6.16 -3.01 12.14
CA LYS A 30 5.41 -4.21 11.67
C LYS A 30 4.87 -4.21 10.21
N ALA A 31 5.38 -3.36 9.35
CA ALA A 31 4.96 -3.19 7.97
C ALA A 31 5.62 -4.29 7.14
N LEU A 32 4.84 -5.01 6.33
CA LEU A 32 5.37 -6.09 5.53
C LEU A 32 6.13 -5.54 4.33
N SER A 33 7.30 -6.08 4.04
CA SER A 33 8.05 -5.70 2.85
C SER A 33 7.36 -6.22 1.58
N LEU A 34 7.60 -5.56 0.45
CA LEU A 34 7.07 -5.99 -0.84
C LEU A 34 7.46 -7.44 -1.17
N ASP A 35 8.68 -7.84 -0.80
CA ASP A 35 9.18 -9.20 -0.89
C ASP A 35 8.40 -10.18 0.01
N GLU A 36 8.11 -9.81 1.27
CA GLU A 36 7.30 -10.64 2.18
C GLU A 36 5.85 -10.80 1.70
N ILE A 37 5.27 -9.75 1.11
CA ILE A 37 3.94 -9.78 0.51
C ILE A 37 3.95 -10.71 -0.72
N ALA A 38 5.01 -10.61 -1.53
CA ALA A 38 5.24 -11.46 -2.68
C ALA A 38 5.43 -12.94 -2.29
N ALA A 39 6.21 -13.20 -1.23
CA ALA A 39 6.44 -14.52 -0.68
C ALA A 39 5.15 -15.16 -0.14
N GLN A 40 4.30 -14.39 0.57
CA GLN A 40 2.98 -14.87 1.02
C GLN A 40 2.11 -15.32 -0.16
N LYS A 41 2.14 -14.56 -1.26
CA LYS A 41 1.42 -14.93 -2.48
C LYS A 41 2.02 -16.13 -3.20
N GLN A 42 3.34 -16.34 -3.12
CA GLN A 42 4.01 -17.51 -3.70
C GLN A 42 3.70 -18.80 -2.95
N ASN A 43 3.32 -18.70 -1.67
CA ASN A 43 2.95 -19.83 -0.83
C ASN A 43 1.56 -20.43 -1.17
N GLY A 44 1.04 -20.19 -2.38
CA GLY A 44 -0.28 -20.64 -2.84
C GLY A 44 -1.47 -19.78 -2.37
N THR A 45 -1.20 -18.66 -1.71
CA THR A 45 -2.24 -17.81 -1.11
C THR A 45 -2.82 -16.82 -2.13
N ALA A 46 -4.15 -16.76 -2.23
CA ALA A 46 -4.83 -15.77 -3.07
C ALA A 46 -4.63 -14.34 -2.53
N TRP A 47 -4.60 -13.33 -3.40
CA TRP A 47 -4.40 -11.93 -2.98
C TRP A 47 -5.41 -11.43 -1.93
N GLY A 48 -6.67 -11.87 -2.00
CA GLY A 48 -7.68 -11.53 -0.99
C GLY A 48 -7.38 -12.11 0.40
N GLN A 49 -6.70 -13.26 0.47
CA GLN A 49 -6.27 -13.88 1.71
C GLN A 49 -5.05 -13.15 2.29
N VAL A 50 -4.06 -12.80 1.45
CA VAL A 50 -2.91 -11.96 1.87
C VAL A 50 -3.41 -10.62 2.42
N PHE A 51 -4.32 -9.96 1.72
CA PHE A 51 -4.95 -8.72 2.18
C PHE A 51 -5.68 -8.88 3.51
N SER A 52 -6.46 -9.95 3.67
CA SER A 52 -7.16 -10.23 4.92
C SER A 52 -6.19 -10.48 6.08
N ALA A 53 -5.08 -11.18 5.84
CA ALA A 53 -4.03 -11.39 6.84
C ALA A 53 -3.34 -10.08 7.23
N MET A 54 -3.04 -9.20 6.26
CA MET A 54 -2.49 -7.87 6.50
C MET A 54 -3.45 -6.99 7.29
N LYS A 55 -4.74 -6.99 6.93
CA LYS A 55 -5.77 -6.23 7.64
C LYS A 55 -6.02 -6.76 9.05
N ALA A 56 -6.05 -8.07 9.25
CA ALA A 56 -6.21 -8.69 10.57
C ALA A 56 -5.09 -8.30 11.53
N ARG A 57 -3.90 -7.98 11.00
CA ARG A 57 -2.76 -7.44 11.76
C ARG A 57 -2.84 -5.93 12.04
N GLY A 58 -3.87 -5.24 11.54
CA GLY A 58 -4.01 -3.79 11.61
C GLY A 58 -3.10 -3.03 10.65
N LEU A 59 -2.50 -3.70 9.66
CA LEU A 59 -1.58 -3.06 8.70
C LEU A 59 -2.31 -2.35 7.58
N LEU A 60 -3.62 -2.55 7.43
CA LEU A 60 -4.42 -1.96 6.36
C LEU A 60 -5.71 -1.39 6.95
N ILE A 61 -6.04 -0.15 6.56
CA ILE A 61 -7.30 0.52 6.86
C ILE A 61 -8.38 0.29 5.77
N GLU A 62 -7.95 -0.16 4.60
CA GLU A 62 -8.81 -0.31 3.43
C GLU A 62 -9.83 -1.45 3.62
N LYS A 63 -11.01 -1.31 3.00
CA LYS A 63 -12.09 -2.28 3.18
C LYS A 63 -11.86 -3.58 2.39
N ASN A 64 -11.30 -3.48 1.19
CA ASN A 64 -11.05 -4.62 0.30
C ASN A 64 -9.81 -4.39 -0.57
N LEU A 65 -9.25 -5.47 -1.12
CA LEU A 65 -8.12 -5.42 -2.05
C LEU A 65 -8.38 -4.50 -3.26
N GLY A 66 -9.62 -4.48 -3.77
CA GLY A 66 -9.99 -3.58 -4.87
C GLY A 66 -9.73 -2.11 -4.55
N GLN A 67 -10.03 -1.66 -3.33
CA GLN A 67 -9.75 -0.28 -2.91
C GLN A 67 -8.26 0.01 -2.83
N VAL A 68 -7.48 -0.94 -2.31
CA VAL A 68 -6.00 -0.87 -2.27
C VAL A 68 -5.42 -0.68 -3.67
N VAL A 69 -5.86 -1.52 -4.62
CA VAL A 69 -5.36 -1.47 -6.01
C VAL A 69 -5.85 -0.22 -6.72
N SER A 70 -7.14 0.13 -6.61
CA SER A 70 -7.67 1.36 -7.22
C SER A 70 -6.98 2.60 -6.69
N ARG A 71 -6.68 2.65 -5.38
CA ARG A 71 -5.91 3.74 -4.77
C ARG A 71 -4.49 3.78 -5.31
N TYR A 72 -3.81 2.64 -5.37
CA TYR A 72 -2.47 2.54 -5.94
C TYR A 72 -2.44 3.01 -7.40
N GLU A 73 -3.42 2.60 -8.21
CA GLU A 73 -3.56 3.08 -9.59
C GLU A 73 -3.89 4.58 -9.64
N HIS A 74 -4.65 5.12 -8.69
CA HIS A 74 -4.87 6.56 -8.60
C HIS A 74 -3.58 7.33 -8.22
N GLN A 75 -2.82 6.83 -7.25
CA GLN A 75 -1.58 7.45 -6.76
C GLN A 75 -0.48 7.38 -7.83
N HIS A 76 -0.37 6.25 -8.55
CA HIS A 76 0.64 6.04 -9.59
C HIS A 76 0.18 6.45 -11.00
N GLY A 77 -1.12 6.66 -11.22
CA GLY A 77 -1.70 7.13 -12.48
C GLY A 77 -1.98 8.63 -12.52
N ALA A 78 -2.12 9.30 -11.37
CA ALA A 78 -2.26 10.76 -11.27
C ALA A 78 -0.93 11.48 -10.97
N GLY A 79 0.21 10.79 -11.12
CA GLY A 79 1.56 11.32 -10.91
C GLY A 79 2.11 12.19 -12.05
N ILE A 80 1.32 12.48 -13.10
CA ILE A 80 1.65 13.48 -14.12
C ILE A 80 0.57 14.57 -14.13
N THR A 81 0.16 15.08 -12.96
CA THR A 81 -0.49 16.41 -12.76
C THR A 81 -0.93 16.59 -11.30
N ALA A 82 -0.10 16.23 -10.33
CA ALA A 82 -0.21 16.83 -8.99
C ALA A 82 0.79 17.98 -8.94
N ASP A 83 0.41 19.04 -9.64
CA ASP A 83 0.89 20.40 -9.49
C ASP A 83 1.23 20.67 -8.02
N SER A 84 2.53 20.77 -7.76
CA SER A 84 3.05 21.44 -6.59
C SER A 84 2.82 22.94 -6.76
N LYS A 85 1.59 23.42 -6.59
CA LYS A 85 1.34 24.84 -6.32
C LYS A 85 0.63 24.96 -4.99
N GLY A 86 1.45 24.86 -3.95
CA GLY A 86 1.09 25.32 -2.63
C GLY A 86 0.47 26.71 -2.71
N LYS A 87 -0.71 26.86 -2.13
CA LYS A 87 -1.14 28.15 -1.59
C LYS A 87 -0.11 28.57 -0.55
N VAL A 88 0.65 29.61 -0.85
CA VAL A 88 1.06 30.58 0.16
C VAL A 88 0.33 31.88 -0.16
N ALA A 89 -0.82 32.04 0.47
CA ALA A 89 -1.42 33.35 0.66
C ALA A 89 -0.86 33.87 1.97
N GLU A 90 -0.03 34.93 1.96
CA GLU A 90 0.04 35.88 3.06
C GLU A 90 0.80 37.17 2.67
N ARG A 91 0.05 38.28 2.74
CA ARG A 91 0.39 39.70 3.02
C ARG A 91 1.09 40.54 1.96
#